data_AF-A0A2J1DVA4-F1
#
_entry.id   AF-A0A2J1DVA4-F1
#
_cell.length_a   1.000
_cell.length_b   1.000
_cell.length_c   1.000
_cell.angle_alpha   90.00
_cell.angle_beta   90.00
_cell.angle_gamma   90.00
#
_symmetry.space_group_name_H-M   'P 1'
#
loop_
_entity.id
_entity.type
_entity.pdbx_description
1 polymer ?
#
loop_
_entity_poly.entity_id
_entity_poly.type
_entity_poly.pdbx_seq_one_letter_code
_entity_poly.pdbx_strand_id
1 'polypeptide(L)'
;LGLKTEAEVEKAFATMMENVKAACPAANIEGVTLQRMVDKYDYELIIGSKKDPVFGPVILFGSGGIEAEFQKDVAVGLPPLNQVLARRVMEGTKIYEMLYKGFRTKPPANLRLLEKLW
;
A
#
# COMPACT_ATOMS: atom_id res chain seq x y z
N LEU A 1 7.56 13.50 3.33
CA LEU A 1 8.37 14.74 3.52
C LEU A 1 9.72 14.49 4.19
N GLY A 2 10.02 13.30 4.73
CA GLY A 2 11.39 12.97 5.17
C GLY A 2 11.91 13.83 6.32
N LEU A 3 11.00 14.26 7.21
CA LEU A 3 11.25 15.27 8.24
C LEU A 3 12.09 14.65 9.37
N LYS A 4 13.18 15.34 9.75
CA LYS A 4 14.19 14.86 10.70
C LYS A 4 14.25 15.69 11.98
N THR A 5 13.67 16.89 11.97
CA THR A 5 13.71 17.82 13.11
C THR A 5 12.32 18.37 13.43
N GLU A 6 12.15 18.85 14.66
CA GLU A 6 10.92 19.50 15.11
C GLU A 6 10.58 20.72 14.24
N ALA A 7 11.57 21.58 13.96
CA ALA A 7 11.39 22.75 13.11
C ALA A 7 10.95 22.39 11.68
N GLU A 8 11.44 21.27 11.12
CA GLU A 8 10.99 20.77 9.83
C GLU A 8 9.52 20.31 9.86
N VAL A 9 9.09 19.72 10.97
CA VAL A 9 7.69 19.32 11.18
C VAL A 9 6.77 20.52 11.29
N GLU A 10 7.12 21.53 12.09
CA GLU A 10 6.34 22.77 12.22
C GLU A 10 6.19 23.48 10.87
N LYS A 11 7.30 23.60 10.12
CA LYS A 11 7.29 24.22 8.79
C LYS A 11 6.43 23.44 7.80
N ALA A 12 6.55 22.11 7.79
CA ALA A 12 5.76 21.24 6.93
C ALA A 12 4.26 21.35 7.24
N PHE A 13 3.90 21.38 8.53
CA PHE A 13 2.53 21.57 8.98
C PHE A 13 1.97 22.91 8.49
N ALA A 14 2.66 24.03 8.75
CA ALA A 14 2.21 25.36 8.33
C ALA A 14 2.00 25.44 6.80
N THR A 15 2.98 24.94 6.03
CA THR A 15 2.92 24.89 4.57
C THR A 15 1.72 24.05 4.07
N MET A 16 1.46 22.90 4.69
CA MET A 16 0.35 22.04 4.31
C MET A 16 -1.00 22.73 4.60
N MET A 17 -1.14 23.39 5.74
CA MET A 17 -2.37 24.10 6.10
C MET A 17 -2.66 25.28 5.16
N GLU A 18 -1.63 26.03 4.77
CA GLU A 18 -1.75 27.10 3.76
C GLU A 18 -2.21 26.54 2.40
N ASN A 19 -1.59 25.45 1.95
CA ASN A 19 -1.93 24.80 0.68
C ASN A 19 -3.37 24.28 0.67
N VAL A 20 -3.81 23.62 1.75
CA VAL A 20 -5.20 23.13 1.85
C VAL A 20 -6.18 24.28 1.84
N LYS A 21 -5.90 25.37 2.58
CA LYS A 21 -6.77 26.56 2.60
C LYS A 21 -6.86 27.24 1.23
N ALA A 22 -5.77 27.27 0.47
CA ALA A 22 -5.77 27.84 -0.87
C ALA A 22 -6.51 26.95 -1.88
N ALA A 23 -6.32 25.62 -1.81
CA ALA A 23 -6.91 24.66 -2.74
C ALA A 23 -8.39 24.36 -2.45
N CYS A 24 -8.77 24.33 -1.18
CA CYS A 24 -10.14 24.07 -0.73
C CYS A 24 -10.46 24.88 0.53
N PRO A 25 -10.85 26.16 0.38
CA PRO A 25 -11.13 27.05 1.53
C PRO A 25 -12.23 26.55 2.47
N ALA A 26 -13.12 25.70 1.98
CA ALA A 26 -14.23 25.12 2.73
C ALA A 26 -13.88 23.78 3.41
N ALA A 27 -12.64 23.30 3.32
CA ALA A 27 -12.23 22.04 3.93
C ALA A 27 -12.32 22.10 5.46
N ASN A 28 -13.03 21.15 6.07
CA ASN A 28 -13.02 20.95 7.51
C ASN A 28 -11.85 20.02 7.88
N ILE A 29 -10.82 20.55 8.54
CA ILE A 29 -9.61 19.80 8.89
C ILE A 29 -9.71 19.32 10.34
N GLU A 30 -9.90 18.02 10.53
CA GLU A 30 -10.00 17.41 11.88
C GLU A 30 -8.64 17.34 12.59
N GLY A 31 -7.55 17.26 11.83
CA GLY A 31 -6.20 17.20 12.36
C GLY A 31 -5.17 16.74 11.34
N VAL A 32 -3.95 16.48 11.81
CA VAL A 32 -2.83 16.00 11.01
C VAL A 32 -2.19 14.80 11.68
N THR A 33 -1.89 13.75 10.91
CA THR A 33 -1.19 12.57 11.40
C THR A 33 0.31 12.70 11.18
N LEU A 34 1.09 12.51 12.23
CA LEU A 34 2.53 12.30 12.12
C LEU A 34 2.82 10.81 12.06
N GLN A 35 3.53 10.39 11.02
CA GLN A 35 3.89 9.00 10.80
C GLN A 35 5.39 8.88 10.59
N ARG A 36 5.96 7.79 11.08
CA ARG A 36 7.37 7.45 10.82
C ARG A 36 7.55 7.24 9.32
N MET A 37 8.55 7.91 8.75
CA MET A 37 8.91 7.66 7.35
C MET A 37 9.64 6.33 7.21
N VAL A 38 9.19 5.50 6.28
CA VAL A 38 9.86 4.27 5.85
C VAL A 38 10.47 4.55 4.48
N ASP A 39 11.79 4.70 4.43
CA ASP A 39 12.57 5.02 3.22
C ASP A 39 13.25 3.79 2.62
N LYS A 40 13.37 2.71 3.40
CA LYS A 40 13.97 1.44 2.98
C LYS A 40 12.96 0.32 3.11
N TYR A 41 12.64 -0.30 1.99
CA TYR A 41 11.80 -1.48 1.89
C TYR A 41 12.30 -2.38 0.76
N ASP A 42 12.12 -3.69 0.92
CA ASP A 42 12.49 -4.65 -0.12
C ASP A 42 11.41 -4.74 -1.20
N TYR A 43 10.14 -4.80 -0.80
CA TYR A 43 9.01 -4.93 -1.72
C TYR A 43 7.95 -3.89 -1.40
N GLU A 44 7.40 -3.29 -2.46
CA GLU A 44 6.20 -2.47 -2.37
C GLU A 44 5.03 -3.30 -2.88
N LEU A 45 3.98 -3.40 -2.07
CA LEU A 45 2.80 -4.21 -2.36
C LEU A 45 1.56 -3.36 -2.18
N ILE A 46 0.51 -3.69 -2.93
CA ILE A 46 -0.82 -3.11 -2.74
C ILE A 46 -1.79 -4.21 -2.33
N ILE A 47 -2.58 -3.93 -1.30
CA ILE A 47 -3.74 -4.72 -0.91
C ILE A 47 -4.92 -3.76 -0.83
N GLY A 48 -5.93 -3.98 -1.65
CA GLY A 48 -7.11 -3.12 -1.72
C GLY A 48 -8.38 -3.93 -1.59
N SER A 49 -9.43 -3.32 -1.05
CA SER A 49 -10.79 -3.88 -1.10
C SER A 49 -11.69 -2.90 -1.84
N LYS A 50 -12.53 -3.45 -2.73
CA LYS A 50 -13.51 -2.68 -3.49
C LYS A 50 -14.83 -3.43 -3.51
N LYS A 51 -15.95 -2.71 -3.52
CA LYS A 51 -17.25 -3.30 -3.82
C LYS A 51 -17.48 -3.28 -5.34
N ASP A 52 -17.43 -4.45 -5.94
CA ASP A 52 -17.83 -4.69 -7.32
C ASP A 52 -19.37 -4.72 -7.45
N PRO A 53 -19.96 -4.15 -8.51
CA PRO A 53 -21.42 -4.14 -8.69
C PRO A 53 -22.04 -5.53 -8.87
N VAL A 54 -21.29 -6.50 -9.38
CA VAL A 54 -21.77 -7.85 -9.69
C VAL A 54 -21.37 -8.83 -8.59
N PHE A 55 -20.10 -8.83 -8.21
CA PHE A 55 -19.54 -9.81 -7.28
C PHE A 55 -19.60 -9.40 -5.81
N GLY A 56 -19.97 -8.15 -5.51
CA GLY A 56 -19.92 -7.62 -4.16
C GLY A 56 -18.48 -7.30 -3.74
N PRO A 57 -18.09 -7.50 -2.47
CA PRO A 57 -16.73 -7.17 -2.04
C PRO A 57 -15.69 -8.03 -2.77
N VAL A 58 -14.61 -7.41 -3.24
CA VAL A 58 -13.46 -8.07 -3.87
C VAL A 58 -12.18 -7.55 -3.25
N ILE A 59 -11.19 -8.42 -3.10
CA ILE A 59 -9.86 -8.06 -2.60
C ILE A 59 -8.87 -8.13 -3.75
N LEU A 60 -8.06 -7.08 -3.89
CA LEU A 60 -6.99 -6.95 -4.87
C LEU A 60 -5.65 -7.09 -4.16
N PHE A 61 -4.72 -7.83 -4.78
CA PHE A 61 -3.32 -7.89 -4.39
C PHE A 61 -2.42 -7.73 -5.60
N GLY A 62 -1.30 -7.04 -5.43
CA GLY A 62 -0.34 -6.86 -6.51
C GLY A 62 0.93 -6.16 -6.07
N SER A 63 1.77 -5.87 -7.06
CA SER A 63 2.87 -4.94 -6.85
C SER A 63 2.33 -3.56 -6.48
N GLY A 64 3.07 -2.85 -5.63
CA GLY A 64 2.80 -1.45 -5.27
C GLY A 64 3.69 -0.48 -6.04
N GLY A 65 3.48 0.81 -5.81
CA GLY A 65 4.23 1.89 -6.46
C GLY A 65 3.70 2.24 -7.85
N ILE A 66 4.24 3.32 -8.42
CA ILE A 66 3.78 3.89 -9.70
C ILE A 66 3.95 2.90 -10.86
N GLU A 67 4.99 2.07 -10.82
CA GLU A 67 5.25 1.07 -11.87
C GLU A 67 4.19 -0.05 -11.88
N ALA A 68 3.52 -0.32 -10.76
CA ALA A 68 2.48 -1.34 -10.69
C ALA A 68 1.24 -1.00 -11.52
N GLU A 69 0.88 0.29 -11.60
CA GLU A 69 -0.23 0.77 -12.43
C GLU A 69 0.03 0.50 -13.92
N PHE A 70 1.30 0.52 -14.34
CA PHE A 70 1.70 0.26 -15.72
C PHE A 70 1.85 -1.24 -16.02
N GLN A 71 2.47 -2.01 -15.12
CA GLN A 71 2.73 -3.44 -15.27
C GLN A 71 1.46 -4.30 -15.19
N LYS A 72 0.38 -3.76 -14.60
CA LYS A 72 -0.90 -4.46 -14.34
C LYS A 72 -0.70 -5.80 -13.61
N ASP A 73 0.26 -5.86 -12.71
CA ASP A 73 0.57 -7.06 -11.93
C ASP A 73 -0.34 -7.14 -10.70
N VAL A 74 -1.58 -7.54 -10.94
CA VAL A 74 -2.62 -7.63 -9.92
C VAL A 74 -3.43 -8.92 -10.06
N ALA A 75 -3.85 -9.47 -8.93
CA ALA A 75 -4.78 -10.58 -8.83
C ALA A 75 -5.95 -10.20 -7.91
N VAL A 76 -7.11 -10.81 -8.16
CA VAL A 76 -8.34 -10.52 -7.42
C VAL A 76 -8.86 -11.80 -6.78
N GLY A 77 -9.27 -11.71 -5.53
CA GLY A 77 -9.92 -12.77 -4.77
C GLY A 77 -11.28 -12.35 -4.23
N LEU A 78 -12.19 -13.32 -4.09
CA LEU A 78 -13.51 -13.11 -3.51
C LEU A 78 -13.48 -13.50 -2.02
N PRO A 79 -13.81 -12.60 -1.09
CA PRO A 79 -13.95 -12.94 0.31
C PRO A 79 -15.16 -13.88 0.54
N PRO A 80 -15.14 -14.71 1.59
CA PRO A 80 -14.07 -14.84 2.57
C PRO A 80 -12.86 -15.62 2.03
N LEU A 81 -11.65 -15.09 2.26
CA LEU A 81 -10.40 -15.76 1.91
C LEU A 81 -9.80 -16.35 3.19
N ASN A 82 -9.50 -17.65 3.18
CA ASN A 82 -8.60 -18.23 4.16
C ASN A 82 -7.14 -18.11 3.66
N GLN A 83 -6.16 -18.48 4.49
CA GLN A 83 -4.73 -18.39 4.12
C GLN A 83 -4.39 -19.10 2.82
N VAL A 84 -5.02 -20.26 2.54
CA VAL A 84 -4.81 -21.02 1.30
C VAL A 84 -5.34 -20.25 0.08
N LEU A 85 -6.52 -19.65 0.19
CA LEU A 85 -7.10 -18.84 -0.87
C LEU A 85 -6.33 -17.53 -1.08
N ALA A 86 -5.91 -16.86 0.00
CA ALA A 86 -5.06 -15.66 -0.09
C ALA A 86 -3.74 -15.97 -0.80
N ARG A 87 -3.11 -17.10 -0.47
CA ARG A 87 -1.91 -17.58 -1.17
C ARG A 87 -2.15 -17.80 -2.66
N ARG A 88 -3.27 -18.41 -3.04
CA ARG A 88 -3.63 -18.58 -4.45
C ARG A 88 -3.80 -17.26 -5.20
N VAL A 89 -4.37 -16.24 -4.54
CA VAL A 89 -4.46 -14.90 -5.13
C VAL A 89 -3.06 -14.34 -5.35
N MET A 90 -2.17 -14.45 -4.36
CA MET A 90 -0.78 -13.99 -4.49
C MET A 90 -0.05 -14.72 -5.63
N GLU A 91 -0.19 -16.04 -5.73
CA GLU A 91 0.37 -16.87 -6.81
C GLU A 91 -0.05 -16.44 -8.23
N GLY A 92 -1.17 -15.71 -8.35
CA GLY A 92 -1.62 -15.11 -9.60
C GLY A 92 -0.86 -13.86 -10.05
N THR A 93 0.11 -13.39 -9.27
CA THR A 93 0.92 -12.20 -9.57
C THR A 93 2.37 -12.55 -9.93
N LYS A 94 2.99 -11.75 -10.79
CA LYS A 94 4.41 -11.87 -11.15
C LYS A 94 5.31 -11.58 -9.95
N ILE A 95 4.93 -10.63 -9.09
CA ILE A 95 5.71 -10.29 -7.89
C ILE A 95 5.82 -11.46 -6.90
N TYR A 96 4.88 -12.41 -6.92
CA TYR A 96 4.94 -13.58 -6.02
C TYR A 96 6.22 -14.39 -6.17
N GLU A 97 6.74 -14.58 -7.39
CA GLU A 97 8.01 -15.30 -7.57
C GLU A 97 9.16 -14.60 -6.84
N MET A 98 9.18 -13.26 -6.88
CA MET A 98 10.16 -12.45 -6.16
C MET A 98 9.95 -12.53 -4.65
N LEU A 99 8.71 -12.49 -4.17
CA LEU A 99 8.39 -12.64 -2.76
C LEU A 99 8.78 -14.02 -2.22
N TYR A 100 8.60 -15.07 -3.02
CA TYR A 100 8.90 -16.45 -2.61
C TYR A 100 10.39 -16.78 -2.65
N LYS A 101 11.11 -16.36 -3.71
CA LYS A 101 12.51 -16.73 -3.94
C LYS A 101 13.52 -15.65 -3.55
N GLY A 102 13.06 -14.42 -3.33
CA GLY A 102 13.92 -13.25 -3.31
C GLY A 102 14.25 -12.76 -4.73
N PHE A 103 14.84 -11.57 -4.83
CA PHE A 103 15.31 -11.03 -6.10
C PHE A 103 16.56 -10.16 -5.92
N ARG A 104 17.67 -10.54 -6.57
CA ARG A 104 18.99 -9.89 -6.42
C ARG A 104 19.39 -9.78 -4.94
N THR A 105 19.50 -8.57 -4.40
CA THR A 105 19.86 -8.30 -3.00
C THR A 105 18.68 -8.36 -2.04
N LYS A 106 17.45 -8.50 -2.55
CA LYS A 106 16.23 -8.55 -1.74
C LYS A 106 15.97 -9.99 -1.29
N PRO A 107 15.89 -10.25 0.02
CA PRO A 107 15.59 -11.59 0.53
C PRO A 107 14.14 -12.00 0.21
N PRO A 108 13.79 -13.28 0.28
CA PRO A 108 12.38 -13.71 0.28
C PRO A 108 11.56 -12.99 1.36
N ALA A 109 10.32 -12.66 1.03
CA ALA A 109 9.36 -12.10 1.98
C ALA A 109 8.82 -13.17 2.92
N ASN A 110 8.35 -12.76 4.10
CA ASN A 110 7.65 -13.66 5.01
C ASN A 110 6.20 -13.88 4.54
N LEU A 111 6.00 -14.86 3.65
CA LEU A 111 4.69 -15.16 3.08
C LEU A 111 3.63 -15.49 4.15
N ARG A 112 4.01 -16.19 5.23
CA ARG A 112 3.08 -16.51 6.32
C ARG A 112 2.54 -15.28 7.05
N LEU A 113 3.31 -14.18 7.11
CA LEU A 113 2.80 -12.93 7.66
C LEU A 113 1.91 -12.20 6.65
N LEU A 114 2.25 -12.24 5.36
CA LEU A 114 1.43 -11.64 4.30
C LEU A 114 0.05 -12.34 4.19
N GLU A 115 0.01 -13.66 4.30
CA GLU A 115 -1.23 -14.46 4.30
C GLU A 115 -2.18 -14.14 5.46
N LYS A 116 -1.69 -13.50 6.54
CA LYS A 116 -2.50 -13.09 7.71
C LYS A 116 -3.10 -11.70 7.60
N LEU A 117 -2.78 -10.93 6.56
CA LEU A 117 -3.30 -9.58 6.36
C LEU A 117 -4.74 -9.54 5.80
N TRP A 118 -5.32 -10.70 5.51
CA TRP A 118 -6.56 -10.88 4.74
C TRP A 118 -7.68 -11.43 5.62
#